data_AF-A0A257NQW6-F1
#
_entry.id   AF-A0A257NQW6-F1
#
_cell.length_a   1.000
_cell.length_b   1.000
_cell.length_c   1.000
_cell.angle_alpha   90.00
_cell.angle_beta   90.00
_cell.angle_gamma   90.00
#
_symmetry.space_group_name_H-M   'P 1'
#
loop_
_entity.id
_entity.type
_entity.pdbx_description
1 polymer ?
#
loop_
_entity_poly.entity_id
_entity_poly.type
_entity_poly.pdbx_seq_one_letter_code
_entity_poly.pdbx_strand_id
1 'polypeptide(L)'
;IPPAVQAHPLIMREMQEQRLPNNNNYTANPPETPGTPMMQAMPTASAPAVIALVTRAEAQTRAGDLGGAEATLERAVQIQPNNARLWLDFAQLRLAQNQPAEAEQFALRAVQYAQGNTGLRAAWLMVAKARDAQGNTQGAADARRKAGYQPATPAQTQG
;
A
#
# COMPACT_ATOMS: atom_id res chain seq x y z
N ILE A 1 -33.93 -59.54 22.33
CA ILE A 1 -34.86 -59.56 23.48
C ILE A 1 -34.60 -58.26 24.25
N PRO A 2 -35.61 -57.41 24.45
CA PRO A 2 -35.49 -56.00 24.87
C PRO A 2 -35.40 -55.90 26.41
N PRO A 3 -35.21 -54.72 27.05
CA PRO A 3 -36.37 -53.85 27.27
C PRO A 3 -36.09 -52.33 27.30
N ALA A 4 -37.12 -51.59 26.91
CA ALA A 4 -37.37 -50.24 27.37
C ALA A 4 -37.78 -50.25 28.86
N VAL A 5 -37.25 -49.33 29.66
CA VAL A 5 -37.76 -48.93 30.99
C VAL A 5 -37.45 -47.44 31.11
N GLN A 6 -38.43 -46.58 30.85
CA GLN A 6 -39.37 -45.98 31.81
C GLN A 6 -38.74 -44.96 32.77
N ALA A 7 -39.51 -43.90 33.00
CA ALA A 7 -39.13 -42.57 33.45
C ALA A 7 -39.07 -42.39 35.00
N HIS A 8 -38.97 -41.10 35.38
CA HIS A 8 -39.35 -40.42 36.64
C HIS A 8 -38.22 -40.17 37.66
N PRO A 9 -38.24 -39.07 38.46
CA PRO A 9 -38.84 -37.75 38.27
C PRO A 9 -37.90 -36.56 38.61
N LEU A 10 -38.33 -35.35 38.22
CA LEU A 10 -37.87 -34.05 38.72
C LEU A 10 -38.31 -33.85 40.18
N ILE A 11 -37.46 -33.25 41.04
CA ILE A 11 -37.77 -32.37 42.20
C ILE A 11 -36.42 -31.96 42.82
N MET A 12 -35.93 -30.77 42.46
CA MET A 12 -35.85 -29.54 43.27
C MET A 12 -34.65 -29.46 44.22
N ARG A 13 -33.76 -28.49 43.91
CA ARG A 13 -33.41 -27.28 44.71
C ARG A 13 -32.45 -27.60 45.86
N GLU A 14 -31.38 -26.86 46.11
CA GLU A 14 -31.17 -25.42 45.97
C GLU A 14 -29.66 -25.16 46.09
N MET A 15 -29.16 -24.21 45.29
CA MET A 15 -28.21 -23.14 45.65
C MET A 15 -27.00 -23.55 46.54
N GLN A 16 -25.76 -23.31 46.12
CA GLN A 16 -25.17 -21.97 46.15
C GLN A 16 -23.86 -21.90 45.37
N GLU A 17 -23.64 -20.74 44.78
CA GLU A 17 -22.58 -20.41 43.84
C GLU A 17 -21.15 -20.42 44.44
N GLN A 18 -20.16 -20.89 43.68
CA GLN A 18 -18.85 -20.20 43.64
C GLN A 18 -18.00 -20.49 42.39
N ARG A 19 -18.11 -19.55 41.43
CA ARG A 19 -17.06 -18.97 40.56
C ARG A 19 -16.34 -19.89 39.56
N LEU A 20 -16.92 -19.98 38.36
CA LEU A 20 -16.19 -20.20 37.09
C LEU A 20 -15.85 -18.83 36.48
N PRO A 21 -14.70 -18.68 35.79
CA PRO A 21 -14.71 -17.91 34.57
C PRO A 21 -14.15 -18.76 33.43
N ASN A 22 -15.02 -19.28 32.57
CA ASN A 22 -14.59 -19.67 31.23
C ASN A 22 -15.73 -19.59 30.20
N ASN A 23 -15.41 -18.91 29.09
CA ASN A 23 -16.01 -18.99 27.77
C ASN A 23 -17.52 -18.68 27.60
N ASN A 24 -17.79 -17.39 27.35
CA ASN A 24 -18.86 -16.91 26.47
C ASN A 24 -18.23 -16.69 25.08
N ASN A 25 -18.75 -17.09 23.92
CA ASN A 25 -20.07 -17.60 23.56
C ASN A 25 -19.97 -18.07 22.08
N TYR A 26 -20.00 -19.37 21.80
CA TYR A 26 -20.25 -19.88 20.44
C TYR A 26 -21.74 -20.19 20.32
N THR A 27 -22.51 -19.24 19.78
CA THR A 27 -23.89 -19.48 19.33
C THR A 27 -23.95 -19.35 17.82
N ALA A 28 -24.12 -20.49 17.16
CA ALA A 28 -24.72 -20.76 15.84
C ALA A 28 -24.58 -19.70 14.72
N ASN A 29 -23.69 -19.95 13.76
CA ASN A 29 -23.77 -19.39 12.41
C ASN A 29 -24.78 -20.19 11.54
N PRO A 30 -25.76 -19.55 10.88
CA PRO A 30 -26.42 -20.09 9.68
C PRO A 30 -25.47 -20.01 8.46
N PRO A 31 -25.73 -20.78 7.38
CA PRO A 31 -24.73 -21.08 6.34
C PRO A 31 -24.21 -19.83 5.63
N GLU A 32 -22.89 -19.70 5.58
CA GLU A 32 -22.17 -18.65 4.87
C GLU A 32 -22.47 -18.74 3.36
N THR A 33 -23.27 -17.79 2.88
CA THR A 33 -23.14 -17.33 1.51
C THR A 33 -21.74 -16.71 1.37
N PRO A 34 -20.95 -17.04 0.33
CA PRO A 34 -19.73 -16.31 0.01
C PRO A 34 -20.11 -14.95 -0.59
N GLY A 35 -20.60 -14.06 0.27
CA GLY A 35 -20.68 -12.64 0.02
C GLY A 35 -19.30 -12.05 0.22
N THR A 36 -18.67 -11.73 -0.91
CA THR A 36 -17.57 -10.78 -1.08
C THR A 36 -17.40 -9.86 0.14
N PRO A 37 -16.21 -9.81 0.80
CA PRO A 37 -16.00 -8.83 1.86
C PRO A 37 -16.25 -7.45 1.25
N MET A 38 -17.27 -6.79 1.79
CA MET A 38 -17.69 -5.47 1.38
C MET A 38 -16.47 -4.57 1.54
N MET A 39 -15.86 -4.19 0.42
CA MET A 39 -14.95 -3.06 0.36
C MET A 39 -15.74 -1.89 0.96
N GLN A 40 -15.45 -1.59 2.23
CA GLN A 40 -15.99 -0.43 2.91
C GLN A 40 -15.67 0.74 1.98
N ALA A 41 -16.70 1.27 1.33
CA ALA A 41 -16.58 2.40 0.44
C ALA A 41 -15.96 3.51 1.28
N MET A 42 -14.65 3.72 1.11
CA MET A 42 -13.93 4.75 1.83
C MET A 42 -14.65 6.06 1.51
N PRO A 43 -15.05 6.85 2.52
CA PRO A 43 -15.74 8.12 2.29
C PRO A 43 -14.87 8.91 1.34
N THR A 44 -15.45 9.40 0.24
CA THR A 44 -14.80 10.06 -0.90
C THR A 44 -13.65 10.93 -0.42
N ALA A 45 -12.46 10.33 -0.33
CA ALA A 45 -11.41 10.89 0.49
C ALA A 45 -10.84 12.03 -0.32
N SER A 46 -11.12 13.23 0.17
CA SER A 46 -10.81 14.47 -0.52
C SER A 46 -9.29 14.63 -0.66
N ALA A 47 -8.82 15.50 -1.55
CA ALA A 47 -7.40 15.87 -1.65
C ALA A 47 -6.64 16.01 -0.29
N PRO A 48 -7.21 16.59 0.79
CA PRO A 48 -6.56 16.62 2.11
C PRO A 48 -6.25 15.26 2.73
N ALA A 49 -7.09 14.24 2.53
CA ALA A 49 -6.83 12.89 3.04
C ALA A 49 -5.63 12.26 2.34
N VAL A 50 -5.49 12.46 1.03
CA VAL A 50 -4.33 12.01 0.26
C VAL A 50 -3.05 12.69 0.75
N ILE A 51 -3.09 14.01 1.01
CA ILE A 51 -1.93 14.75 1.55
C ILE A 51 -1.50 14.19 2.92
N ALA A 52 -2.46 13.89 3.80
CA ALA A 52 -2.17 13.29 5.10
C ALA A 52 -1.53 11.89 4.97
N LEU A 53 -2.02 11.07 4.02
CA LEU A 53 -1.47 9.74 3.74
C LEU A 53 -0.04 9.84 3.19
N VAL A 54 0.22 10.74 2.25
CA VAL A 54 1.58 10.96 1.71
C VAL A 54 2.54 11.38 2.83
N THR A 55 2.14 12.37 3.64
CA THR A 55 2.96 12.85 4.77
C THR A 55 3.29 11.72 5.74
N ARG A 56 2.31 10.85 6.03
CA ARG A 56 2.51 9.67 6.87
C ARG A 56 3.47 8.66 6.24
N ALA A 57 3.32 8.37 4.95
CA ALA A 57 4.20 7.46 4.24
C ALA A 57 5.65 7.97 4.20
N GLU A 58 5.86 9.27 4.02
CA GLU A 58 7.18 9.89 4.11
C GLU A 58 7.79 9.73 5.51
N ALA A 59 7.01 9.97 6.56
CA ALA A 59 7.47 9.77 7.94
C ALA A 59 7.83 8.31 8.22
N GLN A 60 7.01 7.36 7.76
CA GLN A 60 7.29 5.92 7.86
C GLN A 60 8.55 5.51 7.10
N THR A 61 8.73 6.04 5.88
CA THR A 61 9.94 5.79 5.08
C THR A 61 11.19 6.28 5.82
N ARG A 62 11.15 7.48 6.42
CA ARG A 62 12.26 8.03 7.22
C ARG A 62 12.51 7.25 8.52
N ALA A 63 11.47 6.66 9.10
CA ALA A 63 11.56 5.79 10.27
C ALA A 63 12.05 4.37 9.93
N GLY A 64 12.22 4.03 8.65
CA GLY A 64 12.57 2.68 8.19
C GLY A 64 11.39 1.71 8.11
N ASP A 65 10.17 2.17 8.39
CA ASP A 65 8.92 1.40 8.25
C ASP A 65 8.47 1.38 6.78
N LEU A 66 9.28 0.76 5.92
CA LEU A 66 9.05 0.74 4.47
C LEU A 66 7.75 -0.01 4.11
N GLY A 67 7.41 -1.06 4.86
CA GLY A 67 6.17 -1.81 4.68
C GLY A 67 4.92 -1.01 5.06
N GLY A 68 4.97 -0.26 6.18
CA GLY A 68 3.86 0.62 6.54
C GLY A 68 3.73 1.84 5.63
N ALA A 69 4.84 2.36 5.08
CA ALA A 69 4.82 3.40 4.06
C ALA A 69 4.14 2.91 2.78
N GLU A 70 4.41 1.67 2.35
CA GLU A 70 3.80 1.05 1.18
C GLU A 70 2.28 0.95 1.32
N ALA A 71 1.81 0.35 2.41
CA ALA A 71 0.38 0.21 2.69
C ALA A 71 -0.34 1.58 2.77
N THR A 72 0.34 2.61 3.25
CA THR A 72 -0.19 3.97 3.32
C THR A 72 -0.29 4.61 1.92
N LEU A 73 0.73 4.45 1.08
CA LEU A 73 0.71 4.92 -0.30
C LEU A 73 -0.31 4.16 -1.17
N GLU A 74 -0.53 2.87 -0.92
CA GLU A 74 -1.54 2.09 -1.64
C GLU A 74 -2.94 2.65 -1.41
N ARG A 75 -3.29 2.98 -0.16
CA ARG A 75 -4.55 3.67 0.14
C ARG A 75 -4.63 5.02 -0.56
N ALA A 76 -3.53 5.77 -0.60
CA ALA A 76 -3.52 7.06 -1.30
C ALA A 76 -3.81 6.89 -2.80
N VAL A 77 -3.20 5.88 -3.46
CA VAL A 77 -3.43 5.58 -4.88
C VAL A 77 -4.83 5.04 -5.13
N GLN A 78 -5.42 4.27 -4.20
CA GLN A 78 -6.83 3.86 -4.31
C GLN A 78 -7.77 5.06 -4.32
N ILE A 79 -7.43 6.14 -3.62
CA ILE A 79 -8.22 7.38 -3.59
C ILE A 79 -7.98 8.23 -4.85
N GLN A 80 -6.72 8.37 -5.28
CA GLN A 80 -6.34 9.15 -6.47
C GLN A 80 -5.42 8.35 -7.41
N PRO A 81 -5.96 7.42 -8.22
CA PRO A 81 -5.13 6.55 -9.06
C PRO A 81 -4.40 7.29 -10.17
N ASN A 82 -4.92 8.45 -10.57
CA ASN A 82 -4.36 9.25 -11.68
C ASN A 82 -3.41 10.35 -11.19
N ASN A 83 -3.03 10.36 -9.91
CA ASN A 83 -2.13 11.37 -9.38
C ASN A 83 -0.66 10.95 -9.57
N ALA A 84 0.02 11.59 -10.51
CA ALA A 84 1.42 11.34 -10.81
C ALA A 84 2.36 11.46 -9.59
N ARG A 85 2.03 12.32 -8.62
CA ARG A 85 2.86 12.49 -7.42
C ARG A 85 2.89 11.21 -6.58
N LEU A 86 1.76 10.53 -6.41
CA LEU A 86 1.70 9.29 -5.64
C LEU A 86 2.57 8.18 -6.26
N TRP A 87 2.59 8.10 -7.59
CA TRP A 87 3.45 7.17 -8.31
C TRP A 87 4.94 7.52 -8.15
N LEU A 88 5.29 8.79 -8.02
CA LEU A 88 6.66 9.23 -7.69
C LEU A 88 7.05 8.82 -6.26
N ASP A 89 6.14 8.97 -5.30
CA ASP A 89 6.38 8.57 -3.92
C ASP A 89 6.58 7.05 -3.81
N PHE A 90 5.80 6.25 -4.57
CA PHE A 90 6.05 4.80 -4.72
C PHE A 90 7.43 4.49 -5.30
N ALA A 91 7.84 5.19 -6.36
CA ALA A 91 9.16 5.01 -6.93
C ALA A 91 10.27 5.34 -5.92
N GLN A 92 10.07 6.38 -5.11
CA GLN A 92 11.03 6.82 -4.09
C GLN A 92 11.15 5.78 -2.98
N LEU A 93 10.01 5.22 -2.55
CA LEU A 93 9.97 4.12 -1.59
C LEU A 93 10.71 2.89 -2.11
N ARG A 94 10.48 2.47 -3.36
CA ARG A 94 11.18 1.31 -3.95
C ARG A 94 12.69 1.53 -4.05
N LEU A 95 13.16 2.75 -4.33
CA LEU A 95 14.59 3.05 -4.24
C LEU A 95 15.14 2.94 -2.83
N ALA A 96 14.37 3.37 -1.82
CA ALA A 96 14.77 3.20 -0.41
C ALA A 96 14.82 1.71 -0.01
N GLN A 97 13.98 0.87 -0.62
CA GLN A 97 14.01 -0.58 -0.46
C GLN A 97 15.06 -1.29 -1.34
N ASN A 98 15.95 -0.56 -2.02
CA ASN A 98 16.96 -1.11 -2.92
C ASN A 98 16.36 -1.94 -4.09
N GLN A 99 15.16 -1.56 -4.54
CA GLN A 99 14.43 -2.17 -5.67
C GLN A 99 14.34 -1.18 -6.85
N PRO A 100 15.45 -0.89 -7.54
CA PRO A 100 15.47 0.16 -8.55
C PRO A 100 14.74 -0.20 -9.85
N ALA A 101 14.54 -1.49 -10.14
CA ALA A 101 13.72 -1.94 -11.27
C ALA A 101 12.23 -1.61 -11.06
N GLU A 102 11.69 -1.86 -9.87
CA GLU A 102 10.30 -1.52 -9.54
C GLU A 102 10.11 0.00 -9.43
N ALA A 103 11.11 0.72 -8.90
CA ALA A 103 11.10 2.17 -8.88
C ALA A 103 10.93 2.77 -10.28
N GLU A 104 11.61 2.20 -11.29
CA GLU A 104 11.44 2.63 -12.68
C GLU A 104 10.01 2.41 -13.17
N GLN A 105 9.39 1.26 -12.87
CA GLN A 105 8.01 0.97 -13.28
C GLN A 105 7.03 2.01 -12.72
N PHE A 106 7.14 2.35 -11.44
CA PHE A 106 6.30 3.38 -10.82
C PHE A 106 6.59 4.77 -11.37
N ALA A 107 7.86 5.12 -11.61
CA ALA A 107 8.23 6.39 -12.21
C ALA A 107 7.70 6.53 -13.65
N LEU A 108 7.70 5.46 -14.45
CA LEU A 108 7.10 5.43 -15.78
C LEU A 108 5.57 5.58 -15.73
N ARG A 109 4.90 5.01 -14.72
CA ARG A 109 3.47 5.31 -14.47
C ARG A 109 3.27 6.78 -14.14
N ALA A 110 4.11 7.38 -13.30
CA ALA A 110 4.06 8.81 -13.01
C ALA A 110 4.19 9.65 -14.29
N VAL A 111 5.07 9.29 -15.22
CA VAL A 111 5.19 9.96 -16.54
C VAL A 111 3.87 9.91 -17.31
N GLN A 112 3.18 8.76 -17.32
CA GLN A 112 1.90 8.58 -18.01
C GLN A 112 0.79 9.47 -17.43
N TYR A 113 0.76 9.66 -16.11
CA TYR A 113 -0.24 10.51 -15.44
C TYR A 113 0.16 12.00 -15.38
N ALA A 114 1.44 12.32 -15.58
CA ALA A 114 1.96 13.69 -15.55
C ALA A 114 1.88 14.44 -16.90
N GLN A 115 1.14 13.91 -17.88
CA GLN A 115 1.09 14.48 -19.24
C GLN A 115 0.53 15.92 -19.32
N GLY A 116 -0.08 16.43 -18.24
CA GLY A 116 -0.48 17.83 -18.07
C GLY A 116 0.65 18.80 -17.66
N ASN A 117 1.91 18.50 -17.96
CA ASN A 117 3.15 19.24 -17.61
C ASN A 117 3.56 19.28 -16.13
N THR A 118 2.64 19.48 -15.20
CA THR A 118 2.97 19.63 -13.77
C THR A 118 3.45 18.29 -13.20
N GLY A 119 4.78 18.11 -13.12
CA GLY A 119 5.41 16.90 -12.58
C GLY A 119 6.06 15.97 -13.62
N LEU A 120 5.91 16.24 -14.92
CA LEU A 120 6.52 15.40 -15.97
C LEU A 120 8.05 15.36 -15.86
N ARG A 121 8.65 16.52 -15.60
CA ARG A 121 10.10 16.64 -15.33
C ARG A 121 10.52 15.81 -14.12
N ALA A 122 9.76 15.88 -13.02
CA ALA A 122 10.06 15.12 -11.82
C ALA A 122 9.96 13.61 -12.07
N ALA A 123 8.94 13.17 -12.83
CA ALA A 123 8.77 11.78 -13.24
C ALA A 123 9.95 11.27 -14.08
N TRP A 124 10.39 12.02 -15.09
CA TRP A 124 11.55 11.63 -15.89
C TRP A 124 12.86 11.66 -15.10
N LEU A 125 13.06 12.61 -14.18
CA LEU A 125 14.21 12.60 -13.28
C LEU A 125 14.20 11.36 -12.37
N MET A 126 13.01 10.92 -11.95
CA MET A 126 12.87 9.73 -11.14
C MET A 126 13.20 8.45 -11.93
N VAL A 127 12.75 8.35 -13.19
CA VAL A 127 13.17 7.28 -14.11
C VAL A 127 14.68 7.28 -14.25
N ALA A 128 15.30 8.45 -14.43
CA ALA A 128 16.75 8.54 -14.53
C ALA A 128 17.46 8.03 -13.27
N LYS A 129 16.99 8.44 -12.08
CA LYS A 129 17.55 7.99 -10.81
C LYS A 129 17.42 6.49 -10.62
N ALA A 130 16.27 5.91 -10.99
CA ALA A 130 16.05 4.48 -10.92
C ALA A 130 16.98 3.71 -11.87
N ARG A 131 17.18 4.19 -13.09
CA ARG A 131 18.11 3.60 -14.06
C ARG A 131 19.57 3.73 -13.64
N ASP A 132 19.95 4.86 -13.07
CA ASP A 132 21.29 5.10 -12.51
C ASP A 132 21.59 4.09 -11.39
N ALA A 133 20.63 3.86 -10.48
CA ALA A 133 20.72 2.85 -9.44
C ALA A 133 20.75 1.39 -9.96
N GLN A 134 20.24 1.14 -11.16
CA GLN A 134 20.38 -0.15 -11.86
C GLN A 134 21.72 -0.29 -12.62
N GLY A 135 22.54 0.76 -12.70
CA GLY A 135 23.74 0.80 -13.53
C GLY A 135 23.48 1.12 -15.02
N ASN A 136 22.25 1.43 -15.40
CA ASN A 136 21.87 1.83 -16.76
C ASN A 136 22.11 3.33 -16.99
N THR A 137 23.38 3.71 -17.09
CA THR A 137 23.82 5.11 -17.25
C THR A 137 23.33 5.74 -18.56
N GLN A 138 23.29 4.97 -19.66
CA GLN A 138 22.75 5.43 -20.94
C GLN A 138 21.26 5.76 -20.83
N GLY A 139 20.46 4.81 -20.32
CA GLY A 139 19.03 5.00 -20.12
C GLY A 139 18.71 6.10 -19.11
N ALA A 140 19.58 6.35 -18.13
CA ALA A 140 19.46 7.47 -17.21
C ALA A 140 19.71 8.82 -17.90
N ALA A 141 20.70 8.89 -18.81
CA ALA A 141 20.96 10.08 -19.62
C ALA A 141 19.78 10.37 -20.57
N ASP A 142 19.21 9.36 -21.21
CA ASP A 142 17.98 9.50 -22.01
C ASP A 142 16.81 10.07 -21.20
N ALA A 143 16.56 9.54 -20.01
CA ALA A 143 15.49 10.01 -19.14
C ALA A 143 15.75 11.45 -18.67
N ARG A 144 16.99 11.82 -18.34
CA ARG A 144 17.40 13.21 -18.02
C ARG A 144 17.11 14.17 -19.18
N ARG A 145 17.46 13.78 -20.42
CA ARG A 145 17.14 14.57 -21.62
C ARG A 145 15.64 14.79 -21.77
N LYS A 146 14.82 13.75 -21.57
CA LYS A 146 13.34 13.85 -21.58
C LYS A 146 12.80 14.75 -20.46
N ALA A 147 13.47 14.79 -19.31
CA ALA A 147 13.15 15.71 -18.23
C ALA A 147 13.48 17.18 -18.53
N GLY A 148 14.14 17.48 -19.66
CA GLY A 148 14.76 18.78 -19.90
C GLY A 148 15.94 19.05 -18.97
N TYR A 149 16.48 18.03 -18.30
CA TYR A 149 17.71 18.12 -17.52
C TYR A 149 18.88 17.87 -18.46
N GLN A 150 19.54 18.94 -18.87
CA GLN A 150 20.86 18.87 -19.48
C GLN A 150 21.86 18.76 -18.32
N PRO A 151 22.45 17.57 -18.05
CA PRO A 151 23.67 17.57 -17.25
C PRO A 151 24.67 18.43 -18.02
N ALA A 152 25.29 19.40 -17.35
CA ALA A 152 26.44 20.09 -17.93
C ALA A 152 27.42 19.00 -18.38
N THR A 153 27.57 18.81 -19.68
CA THR A 153 28.45 17.82 -20.26
C THR A 153 29.85 18.04 -19.69
N PRO A 154 30.48 17.08 -18.99
CA PRO A 154 31.92 17.11 -18.88
C PRO A 154 32.45 17.01 -20.31
N ALA A 155 33.21 18.03 -20.70
CA ALA A 155 33.76 18.23 -22.02
C ALA A 155 34.23 16.92 -22.65
N GLN A 156 33.87 16.74 -23.92
CA GLN A 156 34.63 15.89 -24.83
C GLN A 156 36.08 16.40 -24.84
N THR A 157 36.90 15.88 -23.92
CA THR A 157 38.35 16.02 -23.95
C THR A 157 38.85 14.87 -24.81
N GLN A 158 38.70 15.00 -26.12
CA GLN A 158 39.44 14.21 -27.09
C GLN A 158 40.29 15.22 -27.86
N GLY A 159 41.53 15.37 -27.40
CA GLY A 159 42.64 15.99 -28.11
C GLY A 159 43.69 14.92 -28.36
#